data_AF-A0A432U8H5-F1
#
_entry.id   AF-A0A432U8H5-F1
#
_cell.length_a   1.000
_cell.length_b   1.000
_cell.length_c   1.000
_cell.angle_alpha   90.00
_cell.angle_beta   90.00
_cell.angle_gamma   90.00
#
_symmetry.space_group_name_H-M   'P 1'
#
loop_
_entity.id
_entity.type
_entity.pdbx_description
1 polymer ?
#
loop_
_entity_poly.entity_id
_entity_poly.type
_entity_poly.pdbx_seq_one_letter_code
_entity_poly.pdbx_strand_id
1 'polypeptide(L)'
;MNIDHYTCPFSHLILSGRCGCQYGAKDCIAEKEFGTCLHESSSAECQSLYHHLRENSAFVLKAHHQSSLSVGQQSKIKMGGLLALQEILSHSNDKGISNIIKLVTLTKQTYGGFEKIPFSQLMPKISKFKFRDRS
;
A
#
# COMPACT_ATOMS: atom_id res chain seq x y z
N MET A 1 12.66 -9.54 -26.20
CA MET A 1 12.02 -10.06 -24.98
C MET A 1 10.92 -9.08 -24.62
N ASN A 2 9.67 -9.54 -24.54
CA ASN A 2 8.56 -8.69 -24.10
C ASN A 2 8.63 -8.63 -22.58
N ILE A 3 8.69 -7.43 -22.01
CA ILE A 3 8.64 -7.25 -20.55
C ILE A 3 7.17 -6.94 -20.24
N ASP A 4 6.50 -7.87 -19.56
CA ASP A 4 5.12 -7.68 -19.17
C ASP A 4 5.03 -6.74 -17.96
N HIS A 5 4.11 -5.77 -18.04
CA HIS A 5 3.90 -4.76 -17.02
C HIS A 5 2.56 -4.97 -16.33
N TYR A 6 2.61 -5.14 -15.00
CA TYR A 6 1.45 -5.39 -14.17
C TYR A 6 1.09 -4.16 -13.31
N THR A 7 -0.19 -4.02 -12.95
CA THR A 7 -0.67 -2.87 -12.18
C THR A 7 -0.21 -2.91 -10.71
N CYS A 8 0.58 -1.93 -10.29
CA CYS A 8 0.96 -1.77 -8.89
C CYS A 8 -0.01 -0.82 -8.16
N PRO A 9 -0.72 -1.25 -7.09
CA PRO A 9 -1.63 -0.38 -6.34
C PRO A 9 -0.88 0.72 -5.57
N PHE A 10 0.42 0.55 -5.33
CA PHE A 10 1.30 1.47 -4.61
C PHE A 10 2.20 2.31 -5.53
N SER A 11 1.99 2.25 -6.85
CA SER A 11 2.80 2.93 -7.88
C SER A 11 3.05 4.41 -7.58
N HIS A 12 2.00 5.15 -7.20
CA HIS A 12 2.12 6.56 -6.85
C HIS A 12 3.08 6.81 -5.67
N LEU A 13 3.13 5.92 -4.68
CA LEU A 13 4.06 6.07 -3.54
C LEU A 13 5.51 5.85 -3.97
N ILE A 14 5.73 4.88 -4.86
CA ILE A 14 7.05 4.60 -5.46
C ILE A 14 7.51 5.77 -6.31
N LEU A 15 6.66 6.26 -7.22
CA LEU A 15 6.96 7.41 -8.09
C LEU A 15 7.24 8.68 -7.28
N SER A 16 6.54 8.88 -6.16
CA SER A 16 6.78 10.02 -5.26
C SER A 16 8.04 9.89 -4.38
N GLY A 17 8.79 8.79 -4.47
CA GLY A 17 9.98 8.53 -3.66
C GLY A 17 9.71 8.22 -2.18
N ARG A 18 8.45 7.99 -1.78
CA ARG A 18 8.09 7.67 -0.38
C ARG A 18 8.26 6.20 -0.03
N CYS A 19 8.27 5.34 -1.04
CA CYS A 19 8.47 3.92 -0.90
C CYS A 19 9.38 3.37 -2.00
N GLY A 20 10.10 2.29 -1.71
CA GLY A 20 10.78 1.48 -2.71
C GLY A 20 10.07 0.14 -2.93
N CYS A 21 10.33 -0.49 -4.08
CA CYS A 21 9.95 -1.87 -4.34
C CYS A 21 10.93 -2.46 -5.36
N GLN A 22 11.45 -3.67 -5.10
CA GLN A 22 12.41 -4.32 -5.99
C GLN A 22 11.83 -4.72 -7.35
N TYR A 23 10.51 -4.85 -7.45
CA TYR A 23 9.80 -5.13 -8.71
C TYR A 23 9.11 -3.90 -9.28
N GLY A 24 9.31 -2.73 -8.66
CA GLY A 24 8.77 -1.48 -9.17
C GLY A 24 9.59 -1.00 -10.37
N ALA A 25 8.91 -0.70 -11.46
CA ALA A 25 9.50 -0.08 -12.64
C ALA A 25 8.79 1.24 -12.96
N LYS A 26 9.47 2.06 -13.75
CA LYS A 26 8.89 3.24 -14.37
C LYS A 26 8.73 2.94 -15.85
N ASP A 27 7.49 3.04 -16.33
CA ASP A 27 7.20 3.10 -17.76
C ASP A 27 6.93 4.54 -18.16
N CYS A 28 7.52 4.97 -19.27
CA CYS A 28 7.22 6.25 -19.89
C CYS A 28 6.36 5.99 -21.12
N ILE A 29 5.09 6.39 -21.07
CA ILE A 29 4.25 6.43 -22.27
C ILE A 29 4.07 7.89 -22.63
N ALA A 30 4.76 8.30 -23.71
CA ALA A 30 4.94 9.70 -24.09
C ALA A 30 5.53 10.51 -22.91
N GLU A 31 4.85 11.57 -22.48
CA GLU A 31 5.30 12.46 -21.38
C GLU A 31 4.84 12.00 -19.99
N LYS A 32 4.11 10.87 -19.89
CA LYS A 32 3.58 10.38 -18.61
C LYS A 32 4.38 9.20 -18.08
N GLU A 33 4.83 9.34 -16.82
CA GLU A 33 5.41 8.25 -16.04
C GLU A 33 4.31 7.41 -15.37
N PHE A 34 4.38 6.10 -15.55
CA PHE A 34 3.53 5.11 -14.90
C PHE A 34 4.39 4.19 -14.05
N GLY A 35 3.98 3.98 -12.80
CA GLY A 35 4.63 2.99 -11.95
C GLY A 35 4.02 1.63 -12.22
N THR A 36 4.82 0.70 -12.73
CA THR A 36 4.42 -0.67 -13.06
C THR A 36 5.12 -1.67 -12.15
N CYS A 37 4.61 -2.90 -12.14
CA CYS A 37 5.26 -4.03 -11.50
C CYS A 37 5.76 -4.99 -12.57
N LEU A 38 7.01 -5.45 -12.44
CA LEU A 38 7.63 -6.40 -13.36
C LEU A 38 7.37 -7.87 -13.00
N HIS A 39 6.56 -8.13 -11.96
CA HIS A 39 6.35 -9.47 -11.44
C HIS A 39 4.87 -9.71 -11.11
N GLU A 40 4.24 -10.61 -11.86
CA GLU A 40 2.80 -10.90 -11.78
C GLU A 40 2.35 -11.28 -10.37
N SER A 41 2.98 -12.30 -9.76
CA SER A 41 2.58 -12.78 -8.43
C SER A 41 2.71 -11.67 -7.37
N SER A 42 3.83 -10.94 -7.34
CA SER A 42 4.03 -9.79 -6.46
C SER A 42 2.98 -8.69 -6.64
N SER A 43 2.59 -8.42 -7.89
CA SER A 43 1.50 -7.49 -8.22
C SER A 43 0.18 -7.98 -7.61
N ALA A 44 -0.16 -9.26 -7.80
CA ALA A 44 -1.36 -9.87 -7.25
C ALA A 44 -1.38 -9.84 -5.71
N GLU A 45 -0.25 -10.12 -5.04
CA GLU A 45 -0.15 -10.04 -3.58
C GLU A 45 -0.35 -8.60 -3.07
N CYS A 46 0.28 -7.62 -3.73
CA CYS A 46 0.11 -6.21 -3.38
C CYS A 46 -1.34 -5.74 -3.57
N GLN A 47 -1.99 -6.17 -4.65
CA GLN A 47 -3.41 -5.86 -4.92
C GLN A 47 -4.32 -6.50 -3.87
N SER A 48 -4.07 -7.77 -3.53
CA SER A 48 -4.84 -8.49 -2.51
C SER A 48 -4.71 -7.81 -1.14
N LEU A 49 -3.49 -7.45 -0.71
CA LEU A 49 -3.30 -6.69 0.52
C LEU A 49 -4.04 -5.35 0.49
N TYR A 50 -3.90 -4.58 -0.59
CA TYR A 50 -4.60 -3.30 -0.74
C TYR A 50 -6.13 -3.46 -0.67
N HIS A 51 -6.68 -4.52 -1.26
CA HIS A 51 -8.11 -4.80 -1.21
C HIS A 51 -8.58 -4.98 0.23
N HIS A 52 -7.91 -5.85 1.00
CA HIS A 52 -8.26 -6.09 2.39
C HIS A 52 -8.12 -4.82 3.24
N LEU A 53 -7.06 -4.02 3.03
CA LEU A 53 -6.92 -2.72 3.69
C LEU A 53 -8.10 -1.79 3.36
N ARG A 54 -8.49 -1.72 2.08
CA ARG A 54 -9.57 -0.86 1.61
C ARG A 54 -10.93 -1.26 2.19
N GLU A 55 -11.28 -2.54 2.12
CA GLU A 55 -12.55 -3.06 2.63
C GLU A 55 -12.70 -2.79 4.13
N ASN A 56 -11.65 -3.07 4.90
CA ASN A 56 -11.68 -2.90 6.35
C ASN A 56 -11.56 -1.43 6.80
N SER A 57 -11.17 -0.52 5.91
CA SER A 57 -11.04 0.91 6.22
C SER A 57 -12.32 1.71 6.05
N ALA A 58 -13.38 1.14 5.46
CA ALA A 58 -14.59 1.88 5.07
C ALA A 58 -15.25 2.61 6.26
N PHE A 59 -15.36 1.94 7.40
CA PHE A 59 -15.96 2.49 8.61
C PHE A 59 -15.10 3.61 9.21
N VAL A 60 -13.81 3.32 9.41
CA VAL A 60 -12.87 4.22 10.10
C VAL A 60 -12.60 5.49 9.29
N LEU A 61 -12.65 5.40 7.96
CA LEU A 61 -12.45 6.54 7.06
C LEU A 61 -13.75 7.24 6.64
N LYS A 62 -14.88 6.90 7.27
CA LYS A 62 -16.22 7.45 6.97
C LYS A 62 -16.57 7.38 5.47
N ALA A 63 -16.18 6.27 4.82
CA ALA A 63 -16.29 6.08 3.38
C ALA A 63 -17.47 5.17 2.96
N HIS A 64 -18.33 4.76 3.91
CA HIS A 64 -19.38 3.74 3.73
C HIS A 64 -20.43 4.03 2.64
N HIS A 65 -20.50 5.28 2.14
CA HIS A 65 -21.45 5.69 1.10
C HIS A 65 -20.77 6.41 -0.08
N GLN A 66 -19.43 6.29 -0.19
CA GLN A 66 -18.66 6.98 -1.22
C GLN A 66 -18.31 6.01 -2.35
N SER A 67 -18.78 6.30 -3.56
CA SER A 67 -18.40 5.58 -4.78
C SER A 67 -16.91 5.75 -5.12
N SER A 68 -16.30 6.85 -4.69
CA SER A 68 -14.88 7.14 -4.87
C SER A 68 -14.23 7.67 -3.59
N LEU A 69 -13.02 7.19 -3.29
CA LEU A 69 -12.22 7.69 -2.18
C LEU A 69 -11.50 8.98 -2.58
N SER A 70 -11.51 9.98 -1.69
CA SER A 70 -10.66 11.16 -1.83
C SER A 70 -9.18 10.76 -1.85
N VAL A 71 -8.32 11.60 -2.46
CA VAL A 71 -6.87 11.39 -2.48
C VAL A 71 -6.32 11.19 -1.05
N GLY A 72 -6.83 11.95 -0.08
CA GLY A 72 -6.44 11.81 1.32
C GLY A 72 -6.78 10.43 1.91
N GLN A 73 -7.98 9.92 1.65
CA GLN A 73 -8.38 8.56 2.09
C GLN A 73 -7.56 7.48 1.40
N GLN A 74 -7.32 7.60 0.09
CA GLN A 74 -6.47 6.64 -0.65
C GLN A 74 -5.05 6.62 -0.08
N SER A 75 -4.47 7.79 0.18
CA SER A 75 -3.15 7.91 0.81
C SER A 75 -3.12 7.33 2.22
N LYS A 76 -4.17 7.51 3.02
CA LYS A 76 -4.28 6.87 4.35
C LYS A 76 -4.28 5.35 4.25
N ILE A 77 -5.10 4.77 3.37
CA ILE A 77 -5.16 3.32 3.20
C ILE A 77 -3.82 2.78 2.70
N LYS A 78 -3.25 3.40 1.65
CA LYS A 78 -2.03 2.91 1.03
C LYS A 78 -0.80 3.14 1.91
N MET A 79 -0.45 4.39 2.19
CA MET A 79 0.76 4.71 2.96
C MET A 79 0.58 4.39 4.45
N GLY A 80 -0.54 4.83 5.04
CA GLY A 80 -0.83 4.56 6.44
C GLY A 80 -0.97 3.07 6.73
N GLY A 81 -1.54 2.29 5.81
CA GLY A 81 -1.60 0.83 5.93
C GLY A 81 -0.22 0.18 5.93
N LEU A 82 0.65 0.54 4.98
CA LEU A 82 2.02 0.01 4.95
C LEU A 82 2.81 0.38 6.21
N LEU A 83 2.74 1.63 6.66
CA LEU A 83 3.43 2.07 7.88
C LEU A 83 2.90 1.38 9.13
N ALA A 84 1.58 1.21 9.25
CA ALA A 84 0.99 0.51 10.38
C ALA A 84 1.38 -0.97 10.41
N LEU A 85 1.49 -1.62 9.25
CA LEU A 85 1.99 -3.00 9.14
C LEU A 85 3.46 -3.09 9.54
N GLN A 86 4.31 -2.16 9.07
CA GLN A 86 5.71 -2.12 9.46
C GLN A 86 5.89 -1.92 10.98
N GLU A 87 5.09 -1.05 11.58
CA GLU A 87 5.14 -0.81 13.02
C GLU A 87 4.73 -2.06 13.80
N ILE A 88 3.70 -2.79 13.36
CA ILE A 88 3.22 -4.00 14.06
C ILE A 88 4.19 -5.18 13.87
N LEU A 89 4.70 -5.39 12.65
CA LEU A 89 5.48 -6.58 12.31
C LEU A 89 6.97 -6.45 12.64
N SER A 90 7.52 -5.26 12.46
CA SER A 90 8.96 -5.01 12.59
C SER A 90 9.29 -4.09 13.76
N HIS A 91 8.30 -3.61 14.51
CA HIS A 91 8.45 -2.63 15.59
C HIS A 91 9.24 -1.38 15.18
N SER A 92 9.22 -1.05 13.88
CA SER A 92 9.88 0.13 13.32
C SER A 92 8.88 1.27 13.15
N ASN A 93 9.30 2.46 13.57
CA ASN A 93 8.56 3.70 13.40
C ASN A 93 9.10 4.57 12.24
N ASP A 94 9.86 3.96 11.33
CA ASP A 94 10.38 4.70 10.17
C ASP A 94 9.23 5.21 9.31
N LYS A 95 9.38 6.43 8.82
CA LYS A 95 8.33 7.11 8.03
C LYS A 95 8.28 6.65 6.56
N GLY A 96 9.14 5.71 6.17
CA GLY A 96 9.28 5.24 4.80
C GLY A 96 9.34 3.73 4.70
N ILE A 97 8.94 3.19 3.55
CA ILE A 97 8.98 1.77 3.24
C ILE A 97 10.10 1.52 2.24
N SER A 98 11.18 0.84 2.64
CA SER A 98 12.31 0.60 1.72
C SER A 98 11.96 -0.40 0.61
N ASN A 99 11.15 -1.41 0.92
CA ASN A 99 10.74 -2.41 -0.06
C ASN A 99 9.34 -2.96 0.26
N ILE A 100 8.34 -2.50 -0.51
CA ILE A 100 6.93 -2.85 -0.32
C ILE A 100 6.73 -4.37 -0.38
N ILE A 101 7.25 -5.06 -1.40
CA ILE A 101 6.96 -6.49 -1.55
C ILE A 101 7.52 -7.31 -0.38
N LYS A 102 8.68 -6.93 0.19
CA LYS A 102 9.20 -7.58 1.40
C LYS A 102 8.22 -7.46 2.57
N LEU A 103 7.61 -6.30 2.76
CA LEU A 103 6.61 -6.10 3.81
C LEU A 103 5.31 -6.88 3.52
N VAL A 104 4.86 -6.91 2.27
CA VAL A 104 3.68 -7.69 1.84
C VAL A 104 3.89 -9.18 2.09
N THR A 105 5.03 -9.72 1.65
CA THR A 105 5.38 -11.13 1.86
C THR A 105 5.50 -11.45 3.35
N LEU A 106 6.17 -10.60 4.14
CA LEU A 106 6.27 -10.76 5.59
C LEU A 106 4.88 -10.78 6.24
N THR A 107 4.00 -9.85 5.85
CA THR A 107 2.62 -9.79 6.37
C THR A 107 1.88 -11.09 6.10
N LYS A 108 1.94 -11.59 4.86
CA LYS A 108 1.28 -12.84 4.46
C LYS A 108 1.82 -14.04 5.22
N GLN A 109 3.15 -14.11 5.41
CA GLN A 109 3.80 -15.18 6.16
C GLN A 109 3.44 -15.16 7.64
N THR A 110 3.46 -14.00 8.29
CA THR A 110 3.17 -13.86 9.72
C THR A 110 1.72 -14.24 10.06
N TYR A 111 0.76 -13.82 9.24
CA TYR A 111 -0.66 -14.08 9.51
C TYR A 111 -1.20 -15.33 8.81
N GLY A 112 -0.46 -15.93 7.88
CA GLY A 112 -0.90 -17.07 7.08
C GLY A 112 -2.07 -16.73 6.15
N GLY A 113 -2.13 -15.49 5.67
CA GLY A 113 -3.20 -14.91 4.85
C GLY A 113 -3.50 -13.45 5.17
N PHE A 114 -3.98 -12.66 4.20
CA PHE A 114 -4.33 -11.25 4.42
C PHE A 114 -5.68 -11.08 5.13
N GLU A 115 -6.55 -12.07 5.02
CA GLU A 115 -7.84 -12.17 5.71
C GLU A 115 -7.69 -12.32 7.23
N LYS A 116 -6.51 -12.76 7.69
CA LYS A 116 -6.18 -12.96 9.11
C LYS A 116 -5.46 -11.77 9.75
N ILE A 117 -5.25 -10.68 9.01
CA ILE A 117 -4.65 -9.46 9.57
C ILE A 117 -5.53 -8.94 10.70
N PRO A 118 -4.96 -8.55 11.86
CA PRO A 118 -5.73 -8.00 12.97
C PRO A 118 -6.16 -6.55 12.68
N PHE A 119 -7.16 -6.36 11.81
CA PHE A 119 -7.64 -5.05 11.39
C PHE A 119 -8.11 -4.17 12.55
N SER A 120 -8.62 -4.76 13.63
CA SER A 120 -8.98 -4.04 14.86
C SER A 120 -7.80 -3.28 15.48
N GLN A 121 -6.57 -3.81 15.36
CA GLN A 121 -5.34 -3.17 15.83
C GLN A 121 -4.74 -2.23 14.78
N LEU A 122 -4.92 -2.57 13.50
CA LEU A 122 -4.37 -1.82 12.38
C LEU A 122 -5.16 -0.52 12.10
N MET A 123 -6.49 -0.57 12.13
CA MET A 123 -7.36 0.56 11.78
C MET A 123 -7.14 1.82 12.61
N PRO A 124 -6.96 1.76 13.95
CA PRO A 124 -6.64 2.95 14.74
C PRO A 124 -5.37 3.65 14.28
N LYS A 125 -4.34 2.89 13.86
CA LYS A 125 -3.08 3.43 13.35
C LYS A 125 -3.28 4.10 11.98
N ILE A 126 -3.98 3.45 11.07
CA ILE A 126 -4.34 4.01 9.75
C ILE A 126 -5.15 5.29 9.89
N SER A 127 -6.11 5.34 10.81
CA SER A 127 -6.96 6.52 11.03
C SER A 127 -6.16 7.75 11.45
N LYS A 128 -5.20 7.53 12.36
CA LYS A 128 -4.31 8.57 12.92
C LYS A 128 -3.29 9.08 11.92
N PHE A 129 -2.97 8.31 10.87
CA PHE A 129 -2.02 8.73 9.85
C PHE A 129 -2.46 10.02 9.13
N LYS A 130 -1.52 10.96 8.98
CA LYS A 130 -1.67 12.20 8.22
C LYS A 130 -0.64 12.22 7.09
N PHE A 131 -1.10 12.19 5.85
CA PHE A 131 -0.21 12.15 4.68
C PHE A 131 0.57 13.46 4.45
N ARG A 132 0.05 14.56 4.99
CA ARG A 132 0.61 15.90 4.93
C ARG A 132 0.41 16.53 6.31
N ASP A 133 1.49 16.87 7.00
CA ASP A 133 1.37 17.79 8.13
C ASP A 133 0.98 19.15 7.55
N ARG A 134 -0.10 19.73 8.09
CA ARG A 134 -0.37 21.15 7.87
C ARG A 134 0.61 21.88 8.78
N SER A 135 1.66 22.42 8.18
CA SER A 135 2.45 23.50 8.78
C SER A 135 1.55 24.67 9.13
#